data_AF-A0A257JIZ5-F1
#
_entry.id   AF-A0A257JIZ5-F1
#
_cell.length_a   1.000
_cell.length_b   1.000
_cell.length_c   1.000
_cell.angle_alpha   90.00
_cell.angle_beta   90.00
_cell.angle_gamma   90.00
#
_symmetry.space_group_name_H-M   'P 1'
#
loop_
_entity.id
_entity.type
_entity.pdbx_description
1 polymer ?
#
loop_
_entity_poly.entity_id
_entity_poly.type
_entity_poly.pdbx_seq_one_letter_code
_entity_poly.pdbx_strand_id
1 'polypeptide(L)'
;AQFNGTLGLDLAGAQAGSGFDQIHFGGSVLFDAGAQLSVSLQGGFAPQAGQRFQVFALRQAPDGQFAALNLPTLATDLTWDTQDLYTNGTLGVAVVPEPASAWMLLAGLGVVWTGRRRRTPQ
;
A
#
# COMPACT_ATOMS: atom_id res chain seq x y z
N ALA A 1 -19.90 -14.90 -5.18
CA ALA A 1 -19.32 -15.63 -4.01
C ALA A 1 -19.18 -14.67 -2.84
N GLN A 2 -19.27 -15.12 -1.59
CA GLN A 2 -19.05 -14.27 -0.40
C GLN A 2 -17.85 -14.81 0.37
N PHE A 3 -16.94 -13.91 0.75
CA PHE A 3 -15.79 -14.20 1.61
C PHE A 3 -15.98 -13.55 2.98
N ASN A 4 -15.81 -14.35 4.03
CA ASN A 4 -15.90 -13.92 5.44
C ASN A 4 -14.83 -14.69 6.25
N GLY A 5 -13.57 -14.43 5.95
CA GLY A 5 -12.42 -15.02 6.62
C GLY A 5 -11.10 -14.56 6.01
N THR A 6 -10.00 -15.19 6.40
CA THR A 6 -8.66 -14.85 5.91
C THR A 6 -8.36 -15.52 4.58
N LEU A 7 -7.96 -14.72 3.60
CA LEU A 7 -7.38 -15.16 2.34
C LEU A 7 -5.86 -14.98 2.40
N GLY A 8 -5.12 -16.10 2.37
CA GLY A 8 -3.65 -16.10 2.34
C GLY A 8 -3.13 -16.13 0.91
N LEU A 9 -2.08 -15.35 0.62
CA LEU A 9 -1.35 -15.36 -0.65
C LEU A 9 0.15 -15.28 -0.43
N ASP A 10 0.91 -16.01 -1.24
CA ASP A 10 2.36 -16.02 -1.21
C ASP A 10 2.98 -15.29 -2.41
N LEU A 11 3.99 -14.46 -2.15
CA LEU A 11 4.87 -13.84 -3.15
C LEU A 11 6.30 -14.36 -2.97
N ALA A 12 6.78 -15.15 -3.92
CA ALA A 12 8.14 -15.70 -3.99
C ALA A 12 8.98 -15.09 -5.14
N GLY A 13 8.40 -14.22 -5.97
CA GLY A 13 9.01 -13.64 -7.15
C GLY A 13 8.08 -12.65 -7.85
N ALA A 14 8.56 -12.03 -8.94
CA ALA A 14 7.81 -11.00 -9.68
C ALA A 14 7.03 -11.55 -10.89
N GLN A 15 7.18 -12.84 -11.20
CA GLN A 15 6.59 -13.47 -12.37
C GLN A 15 5.19 -14.00 -12.05
N ALA A 16 4.20 -13.58 -12.83
CA ALA A 16 2.84 -14.09 -12.76
C ALA A 16 2.80 -15.61 -12.98
N GLY A 17 2.01 -16.33 -12.15
CA GLY A 17 1.75 -17.76 -12.29
C GLY A 17 2.89 -18.70 -11.86
N SER A 18 4.05 -18.16 -11.45
CA SER A 18 5.18 -18.96 -10.94
C SER A 18 5.88 -18.33 -9.74
N GLY A 19 5.90 -16.99 -9.66
CA GLY A 19 6.47 -16.22 -8.57
C GLY A 19 5.46 -15.80 -7.51
N PHE A 20 4.16 -15.90 -7.77
CA PHE A 20 3.14 -15.54 -6.77
C PHE A 20 1.79 -16.17 -7.05
N ASP A 21 0.99 -16.27 -5.98
CA ASP A 21 -0.37 -16.78 -6.03
C ASP A 21 -1.32 -15.85 -6.80
N GLN A 22 -2.22 -16.46 -7.57
CA GLN A 22 -3.30 -15.75 -8.25
C GLN A 22 -4.62 -16.47 -8.03
N ILE A 23 -5.65 -15.70 -7.71
CA ILE A 23 -7.02 -16.21 -7.58
C ILE A 23 -7.87 -15.63 -8.69
N HIS A 24 -8.53 -16.53 -9.41
CA HIS A 24 -9.40 -16.19 -10.53
C HIS A 24 -10.85 -16.19 -10.07
N PHE A 25 -11.48 -15.02 -10.07
CA PHE A 25 -12.90 -14.88 -9.77
C PHE A 25 -13.71 -14.95 -11.07
N GLY A 26 -14.41 -16.06 -11.26
CA GLY A 26 -15.24 -16.30 -12.45
C GLY A 26 -16.52 -15.44 -12.54
N GLY A 27 -16.88 -14.71 -11.48
CA GLY A 27 -18.05 -13.84 -11.39
C GLY A 27 -17.91 -12.84 -10.23
N SER A 28 -19.02 -12.22 -9.78
CA SER A 28 -18.97 -11.29 -8.64
C SER A 28 -18.48 -11.98 -7.37
N VAL A 29 -17.70 -11.23 -6.61
CA VAL A 29 -17.26 -11.60 -5.27
C VAL A 29 -17.63 -10.48 -4.30
N LEU A 30 -18.16 -10.85 -3.15
CA LEU A 30 -18.41 -9.99 -2.01
C LEU A 30 -17.32 -10.23 -0.97
N PHE A 31 -16.55 -9.20 -0.62
CA PHE A 31 -15.70 -9.18 0.56
C PHE A 31 -16.48 -8.56 1.71
N ASP A 32 -16.90 -9.40 2.65
CA ASP A 32 -17.71 -9.01 3.79
C ASP A 32 -16.86 -8.37 4.91
N ALA A 33 -17.50 -7.84 5.95
CA ALA A 33 -16.84 -7.24 7.11
C ALA A 33 -15.93 -8.20 7.88
N GLY A 34 -16.10 -9.51 7.67
CA GLY A 34 -15.22 -10.55 8.20
C GLY A 34 -14.10 -10.98 7.25
N ALA A 35 -13.92 -10.36 6.08
CA ALA A 35 -12.87 -10.74 5.14
C ALA A 35 -11.51 -10.08 5.48
N GLN A 36 -10.43 -10.84 5.45
CA GLN A 36 -9.05 -10.32 5.59
C GLN A 36 -8.18 -10.83 4.44
N LEU A 37 -7.25 -9.99 3.98
CA LEU A 37 -6.17 -10.41 3.09
C LEU A 37 -4.88 -10.53 3.89
N SER A 38 -4.18 -11.64 3.78
CA SER A 38 -2.86 -11.86 4.36
C SER A 38 -1.87 -12.21 3.25
N VAL A 39 -0.81 -11.42 3.13
CA VAL A 39 0.25 -11.67 2.14
C VAL A 39 1.53 -12.08 2.85
N SER A 40 2.24 -13.06 2.30
CA SER A 40 3.54 -13.50 2.80
C SER A 40 4.63 -13.38 1.73
N LEU A 41 5.85 -13.05 2.13
CA LEU A 41 7.03 -13.08 1.25
C LEU A 41 7.80 -14.36 1.49
N GLN A 42 8.06 -15.12 0.43
CA GLN A 42 8.69 -16.43 0.49
C GLN A 42 10.11 -16.39 -0.09
N GLY A 43 10.96 -17.33 0.35
CA GLY A 43 12.29 -17.54 -0.24
C GLY A 43 13.24 -16.34 -0.16
N GLY A 44 13.01 -15.39 0.76
CA GLY A 44 13.79 -14.15 0.86
C GLY A 44 13.47 -13.13 -0.23
N PHE A 45 12.35 -13.28 -0.94
CA PHE A 45 11.91 -12.32 -1.93
C PHE A 45 11.70 -10.94 -1.32
N ALA A 46 12.32 -9.93 -1.92
CA ALA A 46 12.23 -8.54 -1.52
C ALA A 46 11.60 -7.73 -2.68
N PRO A 47 10.31 -7.39 -2.60
CA PRO A 47 9.65 -6.60 -3.62
C PRO A 47 10.33 -5.24 -3.83
N GLN A 48 10.37 -4.78 -5.08
CA GLN A 48 11.03 -3.54 -5.48
C GLN A 48 10.01 -2.48 -5.92
N ALA A 49 10.36 -1.20 -5.79
CA ALA A 49 9.56 -0.10 -6.31
C ALA A 49 9.16 -0.31 -7.78
N GLY A 50 7.89 -0.05 -8.09
CA GLY A 50 7.32 -0.21 -9.42
C GLY A 50 6.84 -1.63 -9.74
N GLN A 51 7.13 -2.63 -8.90
CA GLN A 51 6.58 -3.97 -9.10
C GLN A 51 5.08 -4.00 -8.83
N ARG A 52 4.39 -4.85 -9.59
CA ARG A 52 2.92 -5.00 -9.55
C ARG A 52 2.58 -6.49 -9.58
N PHE A 53 1.74 -6.90 -8.64
CA PHE A 53 1.30 -8.27 -8.45
C PHE A 53 -0.21 -8.33 -8.67
N GLN A 54 -0.63 -8.84 -9.83
CA GLN A 54 -2.06 -9.10 -10.08
C GLN A 54 -2.47 -10.38 -9.33
N VAL A 55 -2.80 -10.22 -8.05
CA VAL A 55 -3.17 -11.31 -7.15
C VAL A 55 -4.61 -11.79 -7.35
N PHE A 56 -5.47 -10.93 -7.89
CA PHE A 56 -6.84 -11.29 -8.24
C PHE A 56 -7.10 -11.04 -9.72
N ALA A 57 -7.53 -12.06 -10.45
CA ALA A 57 -8.11 -11.90 -11.77
C ALA A 57 -9.62 -11.68 -11.61
N LEU A 58 -10.04 -10.42 -11.61
CA LEU A 58 -11.42 -9.98 -11.45
C LEU A 58 -12.09 -9.80 -12.83
N ARG A 59 -13.28 -10.36 -13.01
CA ARG A 59 -14.13 -10.10 -14.20
C ARG A 59 -15.00 -8.86 -14.06
N GLN A 60 -15.22 -8.42 -12.82
CA GLN A 60 -16.04 -7.28 -12.44
C GLN A 60 -15.56 -6.79 -11.07
N ALA A 61 -15.87 -5.53 -10.74
CA ALA A 61 -15.55 -4.98 -9.44
C ALA A 61 -16.17 -5.86 -8.33
N PRO A 62 -15.43 -6.13 -7.24
CA PRO A 62 -15.96 -6.83 -6.09
C PRO A 62 -16.95 -5.91 -5.36
N ASP A 63 -17.95 -6.53 -4.75
CA ASP A 63 -18.78 -5.87 -3.76
C ASP A 63 -18.04 -5.85 -2.42
N GLY A 64 -18.01 -4.70 -1.74
CA GLY A 64 -17.28 -4.56 -0.48
C GLY A 64 -15.75 -4.59 -0.63
N GLN A 65 -15.07 -4.66 0.50
CA GLN A 65 -13.61 -4.64 0.61
C GLN A 65 -13.15 -5.55 1.75
N PHE A 66 -11.89 -5.96 1.77
CA PHE A 66 -11.33 -6.62 2.94
C PHE A 66 -11.37 -5.66 4.13
N ALA A 67 -11.83 -6.15 5.28
CA ALA A 67 -11.86 -5.40 6.52
C ALA A 67 -10.44 -5.12 7.06
N ALA A 68 -9.46 -5.96 6.71
CA ALA A 68 -8.05 -5.73 7.02
C ALA A 68 -7.12 -6.28 5.93
N LEU A 69 -6.01 -5.57 5.73
CA LEU A 69 -4.90 -5.98 4.87
C LEU A 69 -3.67 -6.23 5.74
N ASN A 70 -3.35 -7.50 5.97
CA ASN A 70 -2.15 -7.93 6.68
C ASN A 70 -1.02 -8.11 5.67
N LEU A 71 -0.34 -7.00 5.37
CA LEU A 71 0.74 -6.97 4.38
C LEU A 71 2.10 -7.01 5.08
N PRO A 72 3.09 -7.75 4.53
CA PRO A 72 4.41 -7.85 5.13
C PRO A 72 5.16 -6.53 4.98
N THR A 73 6.02 -6.23 5.95
CA THR A 73 6.88 -5.05 5.90
C THR A 73 7.82 -5.11 4.70
N LEU A 74 7.92 -4.00 3.96
CA LEU A 74 8.86 -3.83 2.85
C LEU A 74 10.15 -3.15 3.33
N ALA A 75 11.08 -2.88 2.41
CA ALA A 75 12.21 -2.00 2.70
C ALA A 75 11.73 -0.62 3.20
N THR A 76 12.55 0.07 4.00
CA THR A 76 12.18 1.29 4.74
C THR A 76 11.63 2.42 3.87
N ASP A 77 12.07 2.49 2.62
CA ASP A 77 11.69 3.49 1.62
C ASP A 77 10.52 3.05 0.72
N LEU A 78 9.93 1.87 1.00
CA LEU A 78 8.87 1.29 0.19
C LEU A 78 7.56 1.13 0.97
N THR A 79 6.46 1.19 0.25
CA THR A 79 5.11 0.95 0.77
C THR A 79 4.29 0.16 -0.25
N TRP A 80 3.28 -0.55 0.25
CA TRP A 80 2.30 -1.21 -0.59
C TRP A 80 1.32 -0.18 -1.17
N ASP A 81 1.12 -0.25 -2.48
CA ASP A 81 0.09 0.47 -3.20
C ASP A 81 -1.11 -0.46 -3.43
N THR A 82 -2.24 -0.13 -2.82
CA THR A 82 -3.48 -0.92 -2.87
C THR A 82 -4.57 -0.26 -3.72
N GLN A 83 -4.25 0.83 -4.43
CA GLN A 83 -5.23 1.61 -5.19
C GLN A 83 -5.98 0.77 -6.23
N ASP A 84 -5.28 -0.20 -6.83
CA ASP A 84 -5.82 -1.07 -7.87
C ASP A 84 -6.26 -2.45 -7.37
N LEU A 85 -6.24 -2.69 -6.06
CA LEU A 85 -6.54 -3.99 -5.47
C LEU A 85 -8.00 -4.40 -5.72
N TYR A 86 -8.92 -3.44 -5.68
CA TYR A 86 -10.37 -3.69 -5.85
C TYR A 86 -10.88 -3.33 -7.25
N THR A 87 -10.05 -2.75 -8.12
CA THR A 87 -10.44 -2.42 -9.51
C THR A 87 -9.91 -3.47 -10.47
N ASN A 88 -8.63 -3.84 -10.36
CA ASN A 88 -7.94 -4.77 -11.25
C ASN A 88 -7.21 -5.90 -10.48
N GLY A 89 -7.47 -6.02 -9.17
CA GLY A 89 -6.88 -7.10 -8.37
C GLY A 89 -5.38 -6.99 -8.18
N THR A 90 -4.83 -5.78 -8.28
CA THR A 90 -3.37 -5.56 -8.31
C THR A 90 -2.88 -4.94 -7.02
N LEU A 91 -1.85 -5.56 -6.43
CA LEU A 91 -1.05 -5.00 -5.35
C LEU A 91 0.25 -4.44 -5.93
N GLY A 92 0.51 -3.15 -5.75
CA GLY A 92 1.71 -2.46 -6.23
C GLY A 92 2.72 -2.20 -5.13
N VAL A 93 3.95 -1.88 -5.50
CA VAL A 93 4.98 -1.40 -4.58
C VAL A 93 5.41 -0.01 -5.03
N ALA A 94 5.28 0.96 -4.14
CA ALA A 94 5.63 2.35 -4.37
C ALA A 94 6.73 2.80 -3.40
N VAL A 95 7.42 3.88 -3.76
CA VAL A 95 8.31 4.57 -2.83
C VAL A 95 7.47 5.35 -1.80
N VAL A 96 7.89 5.36 -0.55
CA VAL A 96 7.31 6.23 0.48
C VAL A 96 7.66 7.67 0.12
N PRO A 97 6.67 8.55 -0.12
CA PRO A 97 6.96 9.97 -0.27
C PRO A 97 7.47 10.51 1.07
N GLU A 98 8.72 10.95 1.13
CA GLU A 98 9.21 11.63 2.33
C GLU A 98 8.31 12.84 2.60
N PRO A 99 7.65 12.93 3.78
CA PRO A 99 6.78 14.06 4.05
C PRO A 99 7.61 15.34 4.01
N ALA A 100 7.02 16.42 3.50
CA ALA A 100 7.60 17.76 3.43
C ALA A 100 8.01 18.37 4.79
N SER A 101 8.00 17.59 5.89
CA SER A 101 8.49 17.96 7.21
C SER A 101 9.97 18.35 7.21
N ALA A 102 10.79 17.80 6.31
CA ALA A 102 12.18 18.24 6.11
C ALA A 102 12.27 19.74 5.70
N TRP A 103 11.28 20.24 4.95
CA TRP A 103 11.22 21.65 4.54
C TRP A 103 10.54 22.55 5.58
N MET A 104 9.60 22.04 6.39
CA MET A 104 8.97 22.82 7.46
C MET A 104 9.95 23.20 8.57
N LEU A 105 10.96 22.37 8.85
CA LEU A 105 12.02 22.69 9.82
C LEU A 105 12.91 23.86 9.36
N LEU A 106 13.07 24.06 8.05
CA LEU A 106 13.83 25.20 7.49
C LEU A 106 12.99 26.50 7.47
N ALA A 107 11.68 26.41 7.22
CA ALA A 107 10.80 27.58 7.19
C ALA A 107 10.59 28.22 8.59
N GLY A 108 10.64 27.43 9.66
CA GLY A 108 10.43 27.91 11.04
C GLY A 108 11.52 28.87 11.56
N LEU A 109 12.76 28.76 11.07
CA LEU A 109 13.88 29.58 11.54
C LEU A 109 13.90 31.01 10.93
N GLY A 110 13.24 31.22 9.80
CA GLY A 110 13.20 32.53 9.13
C GLY A 110 12.26 33.57 9.78
N VAL A 111 11.18 33.12 10.44
CA VAL A 111 10.15 34.01 11.00
C VAL A 111 10.56 34.61 12.34
N VAL A 112 11.43 33.95 13.11
CA VAL A 112 11.83 34.42 14.45
C VAL A 112 12.78 35.63 14.39
N TRP A 113 13.50 35.83 13.28
CA TRP A 113 14.51 36.89 13.17
C TRP A 113 13.96 38.26 12.79
N THR A 114 12.79 38.33 12.14
CA THR A 114 12.19 39.61 11.69
C THR A 114 11.37 40.31 12.78
N GLY A 115 10.96 39.60 13.84
CA GLY A 115 10.13 40.14 14.93
C GLY A 115 10.86 40.95 16.00
N ARG A 116 12.20 40.89 16.08
CA ARG A 116 12.97 41.49 17.19
C ARG A 116 13.46 42.93 16.96
N ARG A 117 13.27 43.51 15.77
CA ARG A 117 13.87 44.82 15.41
C ARG A 117 12.96 46.04 15.54
N ARG A 118 11.77 45.95 16.17
CA ARG A 118 10.84 47.10 16.24
C ARG A 118 10.34 47.39 17.66
N ARG A 119 11.23 47.85 18.53
CA ARG A 119 10.85 48.61 19.75
C ARG A 119 11.89 49.70 20.02
N THR A 120 11.61 50.91 19.56
CA THR A 120 12.30 52.14 19.99
C THR A 120 11.35 52.91 20.91
N PRO A 121 11.77 53.30 22.13
CA PRO A 121 10.93 54.01 23.09
C PRO A 121 10.91 55.52 22.85
N GLN A 122 9.75 56.14 23.09
CA GLN A 122 9.55 57.56 23.40
C GLN A 122 8.79 57.61 24.72
#